data_AF-A0A6A6DBF6-F1
#
_entry.id   AF-A0A6A6DBF6-F1
#
_cell.length_a   1.000
_cell.length_b   1.000
_cell.length_c   1.000
_cell.angle_alpha   90.00
_cell.angle_beta   90.00
_cell.angle_gamma   90.00
#
_symmetry.space_group_name_H-M   'P 1'
#
loop_
_entity.id
_entity.type
_entity.pdbx_description
1 polymer ?
#
loop_
_entity_poly.entity_id
_entity_poly.type
_entity_poly.pdbx_seq_one_letter_code
_entity_poly.pdbx_strand_id
1 'polypeptide(L)' 'SEFIGLVPVAAQRGDVIAILFGCHFPIDPRPCGGSYRVVGECYVHGLMEGESVQS' A
#
# COMPACT_ATOMS: atom_id res chain seq x y z
N SER A 1 1.27 16.22 5.89
CA SER A 1 2.31 15.28 5.44
C SER A 1 2.03 14.94 4.00
N GLU A 2 3.00 15.14 3.12
CA GLU A 2 2.93 14.64 1.75
C GLU A 2 3.46 13.21 1.76
N PHE A 3 2.67 12.25 1.28
CA PHE A 3 3.11 10.86 1.14
C PHE A 3 3.69 10.65 -0.25
N ILE A 4 4.86 10.03 -0.32
CA ILE A 4 5.49 9.63 -1.59
C ILE A 4 5.57 8.12 -1.63
N GLY A 5 5.02 7.51 -2.68
CA GLY A 5 4.95 6.07 -2.84
C GLY A 5 5.89 5.56 -3.94
N LEU A 6 6.62 4.48 -3.65
CA LEU A 6 7.22 3.60 -4.65
C LEU A 6 6.33 2.36 -4.77
N VAL A 7 5.71 2.18 -5.93
CA VAL A 7 4.72 1.14 -6.20
C VAL A 7 5.18 0.24 -7.35
N PRO A 8 4.61 -0.97 -7.52
CA PRO A 8 4.94 -1.85 -8.64
C PRO A 8 4.70 -1.17 -9.99
N VAL A 9 5.45 -1.57 -11.02
CA VAL A 9 5.26 -1.05 -12.39
C VAL A 9 3.85 -1.29 -12.95
N ALA A 10 3.18 -2.31 -12.43
CA ALA A 10 1.81 -2.67 -12.81
C ALA A 10 0.74 -1.85 -12.07
N ALA A 11 1.13 -0.97 -11.14
CA ALA A 11 0.23 -0.08 -10.43
C ALA A 11 -0.49 0.86 -11.40
N GLN A 12 -1.73 1.18 -11.10
CA GLN A 12 -2.55 2.05 -11.92
C GLN A 12 -3.48 2.91 -11.07
N ARG A 13 -4.09 3.93 -11.68
CA ARG A 13 -5.10 4.73 -11.01
C ARG A 13 -6.28 3.87 -10.55
N GLY A 14 -6.67 4.03 -9.29
CA GLY A 14 -7.74 3.27 -8.65
C GLY A 14 -7.25 2.11 -7.77
N ASP A 15 -5.96 1.79 -7.85
CA ASP A 15 -5.29 0.97 -6.85
C ASP A 15 -5.28 1.68 -5.49
N VAL A 16 -5.27 0.90 -4.41
CA VAL A 16 -5.23 1.41 -3.04
C VAL A 16 -3.98 0.90 -2.33
N ILE A 17 -3.58 1.57 -1.27
CA ILE A 17 -2.47 1.11 -0.41
C ILE A 17 -3.07 0.54 0.87
N ALA A 18 -2.68 -0.68 1.22
CA ALA A 18 -3.14 -1.36 2.42
C ALA A 18 -1.96 -1.79 3.29
N ILE A 19 -2.04 -1.51 4.59
CA ILE A 19 -1.17 -2.12 5.60
C ILE A 19 -1.86 -3.42 6.03
N LEU A 20 -1.26 -4.57 5.73
CA LEU A 20 -1.73 -5.85 6.26
C LEU A 20 -0.95 -6.19 7.52
N PHE A 21 -1.67 -6.40 8.62
CA PHE A 21 -1.04 -6.80 9.88
C PHE A 21 -0.27 -8.11 9.72
N GLY A 22 1.01 -8.09 10.11
CA GLY A 22 1.93 -9.21 9.94
C GLY A 22 2.77 -9.16 8.66
N CYS A 23 2.48 -8.25 7.71
CA CYS A 23 3.37 -7.98 6.57
C CYS A 23 4.39 -6.89 6.94
N HIS A 24 5.61 -7.00 6.40
CA HIS A 24 6.68 -6.01 6.62
C HIS A 24 6.49 -4.73 5.80
N PHE A 25 5.83 -4.83 4.64
CA PHE A 25 5.62 -3.71 3.73
C PHE A 25 4.12 -3.55 3.43
N PRO A 26 3.65 -2.31 3.18
CA PRO A 26 2.34 -2.09 2.59
C PRO A 26 2.21 -2.83 1.26
N ILE A 27 1.00 -3.27 0.97
CA ILE A 27 0.65 -3.87 -0.31
C ILE A 27 -0.15 -2.88 -1.13
N ASP A 28 -0.04 -3.02 -2.44
CA ASP A 28 -0.89 -2.41 -3.46
C ASP A 28 -1.96 -3.45 -3.89
N PRO A 29 -3.13 -3.51 -3.23
CA PRO A 29 -4.26 -4.28 -3.71
C PRO A 29 -5.13 -3.48 -4.70
N ARG A 30 -5.48 -4.13 -5.82
CA ARG A 30 -6.45 -3.61 -6.78
C ARG A 30 -7.85 -4.12 -6.46
N PRO A 31 -8.85 -3.24 -6.29
CA PRO A 31 -10.25 -3.66 -6.19
C PRO A 31 -10.67 -4.51 -7.40
N CYS A 32 -11.32 -5.64 -7.14
CA CYS A 32 -11.80 -6.58 -8.15
C CYS A 32 -13.17 -7.14 -7.73
N GLY A 33 -14.22 -6.35 -7.94
CA GLY A 33 -15.58 -6.70 -7.49
C GLY A 33 -15.66 -6.73 -5.96
N GLY A 34 -16.05 -7.88 -5.39
CA GLY A 34 -16.15 -8.08 -3.93
C GLY A 34 -14.85 -8.45 -3.24
N SER A 35 -13.72 -8.46 -3.95
CA SER A 35 -12.41 -8.83 -3.42
C SER A 35 -11.32 -7.89 -3.94
N TYR A 36 -10.07 -8.18 -3.55
CA TYR A 36 -8.90 -7.47 -4.01
C TYR A 36 -7.91 -8.43 -4.62
N ARG A 37 -7.26 -8.00 -5.70
CA ARG A 37 -6.11 -8.69 -6.29
C ARG A 37 -4.83 -8.00 -5.84
N VAL A 38 -3.90 -8.75 -5.26
CA VAL A 38 -2.58 -8.22 -4.89
C VAL A 38 -1.80 -7.90 -6.16
N VAL A 39 -1.39 -6.64 -6.33
CA VAL A 39 -0.51 -6.18 -7.42
C VAL A 39 0.95 -6.38 -7.02
N GLY A 40 1.30 -6.00 -5.79
CA GLY A 40 2.62 -6.22 -5.22
C GLY A 40 2.87 -5.40 -3.95
N GLU A 41 4.05 -5.55 -3.37
CA GLU A 41 4.50 -4.73 -2.25
C GLU A 41 4.84 -3.30 -2.71
N CYS A 42 4.72 -2.35 -1.81
CA CYS A 42 5.06 -0.95 -2.05
C CYS A 42 5.72 -0.32 -0.83
N TYR A 43 6.42 0.79 -1.04
CA TYR A 43 7.00 1.61 0.01
C TYR A 43 6.30 2.97 0.01
N VAL A 44 5.88 3.44 1.19
CA VAL A 44 5.30 4.78 1.33
C VAL A 44 6.11 5.56 2.35
N HIS A 45 6.82 6.57 1.85
CA HIS A 45 7.56 7.53 2.67
C HIS A 45 6.58 8.31 3.56
N GLY A 46 6.92 8.50 4.83
CA GLY A 46 6.03 9.04 5.87
C GLY A 46 5.06 8.02 6.49
N LEU A 47 4.76 6.89 5.81
CA LEU A 47 4.02 5.77 6.41
C LEU A 47 5.00 4.81 7.10
N MET A 48 6.06 4.44 6.39
CA MET A 48 7.05 3.45 6.84
C MET A 48 8.16 4.01 7.73
N GLU A 49 8.17 5.32 8.03
CA GLU A 49 9.14 5.94 8.96
C GLU A 49 8.70 5.88 10.43
N GLY A 50 7.68 5.07 10.75
CA GLY A 50 7.20 4.87 12.11
C GLY A 50 6.06 5.80 12.55
N GLU A 51 5.53 6.64 11.65
CA GLU A 51 4.43 7.55 11.98
C GLU A 51 3.02 6.94 11.83
N SER A 52 2.86 5.74 11.26
CA SER A 52 1.54 5.23 10.86
C SER A 52 1.06 3.96 11.58
N VAL A 53 1.51 3.72 12.80
CA VAL A 53 0.77 2.90 13.76
C VAL A 53 0.43 3.78 14.95
N GLN A 54 -0.56 4.66 14.79
CA GLN A 54 -1.31 5.13 15.94
C GLN A 54 -2.31 4.05 16.33
N SER A 55 -2.23 3.67 17.61
CA SER A 55 -3.07 2.69 18.29
C SER A 55 -4.55 3.04 18.27
#